data_AF-A0A5B7WP39-F1
#
_entry.id   AF-A0A5B7WP39-F1
#
_cell.length_a   1.000
_cell.length_b   1.000
_cell.length_c   1.000
_cell.angle_alpha   90.00
_cell.angle_beta   90.00
_cell.angle_gamma   90.00
#
_symmetry.space_group_name_H-M   'P 1'
#
loop_
_entity.id
_entity.type
_entity.pdbx_description
1 polymer ?
#
loop_
_entity_poly.entity_id
_entity_poly.type
_entity_poly.pdbx_seq_one_letter_code
_entity_poly.pdbx_strand_id
1 'polypeptide(L)'
;MDNTIEQQRAIYGTSLAERFGAVMKDYGLSQRSLAAVLGISAPMLSQLIGARRIKIGNPAVYGRLLMLEARVGEPDRQAVLREVQAADAVTATHSETPRTGAGRAGALDYLRGSDPQLLRRLAQVAGQGGDQALAQLFTEAADRPGTTPPPAAARAGE
;
A
#
# COMPACT_ATOMS: atom_id res chain seq x y z
N MET A 1 9.98 24.33 19.82
CA MET A 1 9.52 23.04 19.25
C MET A 1 8.50 23.25 18.13
N ASP A 2 7.99 24.47 17.99
CA ASP A 2 6.74 24.82 17.31
C ASP A 2 6.90 24.84 15.79
N ASN A 3 8.08 25.21 15.28
CA ASN A 3 8.38 25.23 13.84
C ASN A 3 8.17 23.86 13.17
N THR A 4 8.53 22.76 13.83
CA THR A 4 8.32 21.41 13.27
C THR A 4 6.84 21.04 13.23
N ILE A 5 6.08 21.39 14.28
CA ILE A 5 4.65 21.10 14.34
C ILE A 5 3.91 21.91 13.28
N GLU A 6 4.24 23.19 13.12
CA GLU A 6 3.68 24.04 12.06
C GLU A 6 4.00 23.50 10.67
N GLN A 7 5.22 23.02 10.44
CA GLN A 7 5.56 22.35 9.18
C GLN A 7 4.80 21.04 8.98
N GLN A 8 4.58 20.24 10.03
CA GLN A 8 3.72 19.07 9.94
C GLN A 8 2.28 19.46 9.59
N ARG A 9 1.72 20.49 10.23
CA ARG A 9 0.39 21.03 9.90
C ARG A 9 0.31 21.49 8.45
N ALA A 10 1.33 22.20 7.97
CA ALA A 10 1.39 22.66 6.58
C ALA A 10 1.41 21.52 5.56
N ILE A 11 2.03 20.37 5.89
CA ILE A 11 2.13 19.22 4.98
C ILE A 11 0.92 18.28 5.10
N TYR A 12 0.45 18.04 6.32
CA TYR A 12 -0.49 16.97 6.65
C TYR A 12 -1.86 17.47 7.13
N GLY A 13 -2.07 18.79 7.13
CA GLY A 13 -3.29 19.48 7.61
C GLY A 13 -3.37 19.63 9.12
N THR A 14 -2.78 18.70 9.88
CA THR A 14 -2.68 18.74 11.33
C THR A 14 -1.34 18.13 11.78
N SER A 15 -1.02 18.20 13.08
CA SER A 15 0.19 17.55 13.59
C SER A 15 0.10 16.04 13.48
N LEU A 16 1.24 15.38 13.25
CA LEU A 16 1.29 13.92 13.20
C LEU A 16 0.96 13.30 14.56
N ALA A 17 1.32 13.99 15.66
CA ALA A 17 0.97 13.56 17.02
C ALA A 17 -0.55 13.46 17.21
N GLU A 18 -1.32 14.44 16.74
CA GLU A 18 -2.78 14.43 16.81
C GLU A 18 -3.38 13.27 16.01
N ARG A 19 -2.90 13.05 14.78
CA ARG A 19 -3.40 11.97 13.91
C ARG A 19 -3.12 10.59 14.48
N PHE A 20 -1.87 10.34 14.88
CA PHE A 20 -1.51 9.08 15.51
C PHE A 20 -2.26 8.87 16.83
N GLY A 21 -2.47 9.93 17.60
CA GLY A 21 -3.28 9.89 18.82
C GLY A 21 -4.72 9.47 18.58
N ALA A 22 -5.37 10.04 17.57
CA ALA A 22 -6.73 9.68 17.17
C ALA A 22 -6.83 8.21 16.76
N VAL A 23 -5.94 7.76 15.86
CA VAL A 23 -5.92 6.35 15.41
C VAL A 23 -5.63 5.39 16.57
N MET A 24 -4.70 5.72 17.48
CA MET A 24 -4.46 4.88 18.66
C MET A 24 -5.70 4.77 19.55
N LYS A 25 -6.42 5.87 19.74
CA LYS A 25 -7.65 5.90 20.54
C LYS A 25 -8.76 5.08 19.89
N ASP A 26 -9.01 5.27 18.60
CA ASP A 26 -10.13 4.64 17.89
C ASP A 26 -9.96 3.13 17.76
N TYR A 27 -8.71 2.67 17.56
CA TYR A 27 -8.37 1.25 17.45
C TYR A 27 -7.89 0.61 18.76
N GLY A 28 -7.75 1.38 19.85
CA GLY A 28 -7.25 0.88 21.14
C GLY A 28 -5.79 0.39 21.08
N LEU A 29 -4.95 1.05 20.28
CA LEU A 29 -3.57 0.64 20.03
C LEU A 29 -2.57 1.33 20.95
N SER A 30 -1.53 0.59 21.33
CA SER A 30 -0.31 1.19 21.85
C SER A 30 0.51 1.84 20.71
N GLN A 31 1.39 2.79 21.04
CA GLN A 31 2.32 3.36 20.08
C GLN A 31 3.18 2.28 19.39
N ARG A 32 3.60 1.24 20.13
CA ARG A 32 4.36 0.12 19.56
C ARG A 32 3.54 -0.69 18.55
N SER A 33 2.27 -0.94 18.87
CA SER A 33 1.35 -1.67 17.99
C SER A 33 1.05 -0.86 16.73
N LEU A 34 0.83 0.46 16.87
CA LEU A 34 0.65 1.35 15.73
C LEU A 34 1.89 1.36 14.82
N ALA A 35 3.09 1.42 15.39
CA ALA A 35 4.34 1.37 14.62
C ALA A 35 4.43 0.08 13.77
N ALA A 36 4.05 -1.06 14.36
CA ALA A 36 4.04 -2.35 13.66
C ALA A 36 3.01 -2.41 12.52
N VAL A 37 1.82 -1.85 12.72
CA VAL A 37 0.76 -1.78 11.68
C VAL A 37 1.17 -0.83 10.55
N LEU A 38 1.77 0.32 10.88
CA LEU A 38 2.24 1.28 9.89
C LEU A 38 3.51 0.84 9.17
N GLY A 39 4.22 -0.17 9.69
CA GLY A 39 5.48 -0.65 9.12
C GLY A 39 6.67 0.29 9.37
N ILE A 40 6.67 1.00 10.51
CA ILE A 40 7.80 1.85 10.92
C ILE A 40 8.36 1.41 12.27
N SER A 41 9.61 1.81 12.55
CA SER A 41 10.22 1.53 13.85
C SER A 41 9.57 2.38 14.95
N ALA A 42 9.46 1.84 16.17
CA ALA A 42 8.97 2.59 17.32
C ALA A 42 9.75 3.90 17.61
N PRO A 43 11.10 3.95 17.47
CA PRO A 43 11.86 5.19 17.57
C PRO A 43 11.46 6.22 16.51
N MET A 44 11.25 5.80 15.26
CA MET A 44 10.82 6.70 14.17
C MET A 44 9.43 7.28 14.46
N LEU A 45 8.49 6.46 14.93
CA LEU A 45 7.18 6.94 15.36
C LEU A 45 7.30 7.94 16.53
N SER A 46 8.14 7.65 17.52
CA SER A 46 8.41 8.56 18.63
C SER A 46 9.00 9.90 18.20
N GLN A 47 9.87 9.91 17.18
CA GLN A 47 10.44 11.15 16.64
C GLN A 47 9.40 12.00 15.90
N LEU A 48 8.47 11.37 15.19
CA LEU A 48 7.37 12.06 14.49
C LEU A 48 6.39 12.67 15.50
N ILE A 49 5.98 11.89 16.52
CA ILE A 49 5.11 12.37 17.61
C ILE A 49 5.80 13.50 18.39
N GLY A 50 7.08 13.35 18.72
CA GLY A 50 7.85 14.35 19.46
C GLY A 50 8.30 15.56 18.65
N ALA A 51 7.80 15.74 17.42
CA ALA A 51 8.15 16.84 16.52
C ALA A 51 9.67 17.01 16.28
N ARG A 52 10.43 15.91 16.38
CA ARG A 52 11.86 15.85 16.03
C ARG A 52 12.06 15.53 14.56
N ARG A 53 11.02 15.00 13.91
CA ARG A 53 11.01 14.65 12.49
C ARG A 53 9.74 15.21 11.83
N ILE A 54 9.93 15.93 10.73
CA ILE A 54 8.82 16.61 10.04
C ILE A 54 8.09 15.65 9.10
N LYS A 55 8.83 14.93 8.24
CA LYS A 55 8.26 14.18 7.12
C LYS A 55 8.25 12.67 7.35
N ILE A 56 7.21 11.99 6.90
CA ILE A 56 7.19 10.54 6.69
C ILE A 56 7.96 10.24 5.39
N GLY A 57 9.03 9.44 5.48
CA GLY A 57 9.93 9.20 4.34
C GLY A 57 9.37 8.19 3.33
N ASN A 58 8.67 7.16 3.82
CA ASN A 58 8.06 6.13 2.99
C ASN A 58 6.58 6.50 2.72
N PRO A 59 6.17 6.74 1.47
CA PRO A 59 4.78 7.09 1.15
C PRO A 59 3.78 5.98 1.53
N ALA A 60 4.18 4.71 1.54
CA ALA A 60 3.35 3.59 1.96
C ALA A 60 2.85 3.74 3.41
N VAL A 61 3.71 4.27 4.28
CA VAL A 61 3.39 4.51 5.70
C VAL A 61 2.26 5.54 5.81
N TYR A 62 2.31 6.59 4.99
CA TYR A 62 1.24 7.59 4.97
C TYR A 62 -0.05 7.02 4.37
N GLY A 63 0.06 6.20 3.32
CA GLY A 63 -1.09 5.47 2.77
C GLY A 63 -1.80 4.61 3.82
N ARG A 64 -1.05 3.86 4.62
CA ARG A 64 -1.61 3.07 5.74
C ARG A 64 -2.30 3.93 6.79
N LEU A 65 -1.73 5.08 7.13
CA LEU A 65 -2.36 6.01 8.07
C LEU A 65 -3.72 6.46 7.54
N LEU A 66 -3.79 6.85 6.26
CA LEU A 66 -5.04 7.24 5.62
C LEU A 66 -6.06 6.09 5.56
N MET A 67 -5.61 4.86 5.30
CA MET A 67 -6.49 3.68 5.31
C MET A 67 -7.09 3.43 6.70
N LEU A 68 -6.32 3.62 7.78
CA LEU A 68 -6.83 3.50 9.15
C LEU A 68 -7.85 4.60 9.45
N GLU A 69 -7.56 5.84 9.08
CA GLU A 69 -8.44 6.99 9.29
C GLU A 69 -9.77 6.83 8.52
N ALA A 70 -9.72 6.36 7.28
CA ALA A 70 -10.90 6.17 6.44
C ALA A 70 -11.83 5.04 6.93
N ARG A 71 -11.31 4.09 7.70
CA ARG A 71 -12.03 2.88 8.15
C ARG A 71 -12.38 2.91 9.64
N VAL A 72 -12.24 4.07 10.27
CA VAL A 72 -12.72 4.28 11.64
C VAL A 72 -14.22 4.01 11.70
N GLY A 73 -14.65 3.23 12.69
CA GLY A 73 -16.06 2.87 12.89
C GLY A 73 -16.48 1.54 12.27
N GLU A 74 -15.62 0.92 11.45
CA GLU A 74 -15.84 -0.46 10.98
C GLU A 74 -15.95 -1.44 12.17
N PRO A 75 -16.92 -2.39 12.14
CA PRO A 75 -17.16 -3.30 13.25
C PRO A 75 -15.98 -4.25 13.50
N ASP A 76 -15.32 -4.73 12.43
CA ASP A 76 -14.16 -5.62 12.55
C ASP A 76 -12.84 -4.86 12.46
N ARG A 77 -12.49 -4.18 13.57
CA ARG A 77 -11.23 -3.45 13.69
C ARG A 77 -10.01 -4.34 13.45
N GLN A 78 -10.07 -5.61 13.84
CA GLN A 78 -8.93 -6.53 13.69
C GLN A 78 -8.69 -6.92 12.23
N ALA A 79 -9.76 -7.08 11.44
CA ALA A 79 -9.63 -7.24 9.99
C ALA A 79 -8.99 -6.00 9.35
N VAL A 80 -9.45 -4.80 9.70
CA VAL A 80 -8.88 -3.54 9.19
C VAL A 80 -7.37 -3.47 9.46
N LEU A 81 -6.93 -3.74 10.68
CA LEU A 81 -5.51 -3.69 11.05
C LEU A 81 -4.67 -4.69 10.27
N ARG A 82 -5.17 -5.92 10.05
CA ARG A 82 -4.49 -6.95 9.24
C ARG A 82 -4.36 -6.54 7.79
N GLU A 83 -5.43 -6.00 7.20
CA GLU A 83 -5.43 -5.54 5.81
C GLU A 83 -4.48 -4.34 5.60
N VAL A 84 -4.50 -3.37 6.52
CA VAL A 84 -3.58 -2.23 6.48
C VAL A 84 -2.12 -2.67 6.61
N GLN A 85 -1.84 -3.61 7.51
CA GLN A 85 -0.50 -4.17 7.66
C GLN A 85 -0.05 -4.91 6.40
N ALA A 86 -0.96 -5.62 5.73
CA ALA A 86 -0.70 -6.35 4.49
C ALA A 86 -0.55 -5.44 3.25
N ALA A 87 -0.98 -4.19 3.29
CA ALA A 87 -0.97 -3.25 2.16
C ALA A 87 0.44 -2.80 1.70
N ASP A 88 1.52 -3.51 2.07
CA ASP A 88 2.94 -3.17 1.81
C ASP A 88 3.46 -3.42 0.40
N ALA A 89 2.73 -4.14 -0.45
CA ALA A 89 3.33 -4.61 -1.71
C ALA A 89 3.47 -3.57 -2.84
N VAL A 90 2.78 -2.41 -2.80
CA VAL A 90 2.59 -1.57 -4.00
C VAL A 90 3.34 -0.22 -3.98
N THR A 91 3.89 0.22 -2.84
CA THR A 91 4.43 1.61 -2.73
C THR A 91 5.83 1.75 -2.13
N ALA A 92 6.57 0.65 -1.92
CA ALA A 92 7.97 0.70 -1.48
C ALA A 92 8.93 1.06 -2.63
N THR A 93 8.79 2.25 -3.24
CA THR A 93 9.72 2.72 -4.30
C THR A 93 10.98 3.39 -3.73
N HIS A 94 11.10 3.65 -2.43
CA HIS A 94 12.37 4.14 -1.85
C HIS A 94 12.76 3.38 -0.59
N SER A 95 13.27 2.17 -0.78
CA SER A 95 14.29 1.59 0.08
C SER A 95 15.10 0.63 -0.78
N GLU A 96 16.31 1.06 -1.10
CA GLU A 96 17.30 0.29 -1.85
C GLU A 96 17.59 -1.04 -1.14
N THR A 97 16.97 -2.11 -1.62
CA THR A 97 17.52 -3.47 -1.57
C THR A 97 16.81 -4.29 -2.65
N PRO A 98 17.53 -4.86 -3.62
CA PRO A 98 16.91 -5.62 -4.70
C PRO A 98 16.40 -6.95 -4.14
N ARG A 99 15.13 -6.98 -3.71
CA ARG A 99 14.32 -8.20 -3.72
C ARG A 99 13.39 -8.13 -4.93
N THR A 100 14.01 -8.29 -6.11
CA THR A 100 13.44 -8.18 -7.46
C THR A 100 12.25 -9.12 -7.73
N GLY A 101 11.91 -10.02 -6.79
CA GLY A 101 10.81 -10.98 -6.94
C GLY A 101 9.44 -10.50 -6.44
N ALA A 102 9.36 -9.77 -5.31
CA ALA A 102 8.09 -9.54 -4.63
C ALA A 102 7.18 -8.53 -5.35
N GLY A 103 7.73 -7.40 -5.80
CA GLY A 103 6.96 -6.39 -6.54
C GLY A 103 6.57 -6.85 -7.95
N ARG A 104 7.44 -7.61 -8.62
CA ARG A 104 7.16 -8.18 -9.95
C ARG A 104 6.03 -9.23 -9.88
N ALA A 105 6.05 -10.09 -8.86
CA ALA A 105 5.01 -11.10 -8.67
C ALA A 105 3.63 -10.46 -8.44
N GLY A 106 3.54 -9.41 -7.63
CA GLY A 106 2.28 -8.68 -7.41
C GLY A 106 1.78 -7.95 -8.67
N ALA A 107 2.67 -7.33 -9.44
CA ALA A 107 2.30 -6.69 -10.70
C ALA A 107 1.79 -7.71 -11.74
N LEU A 108 2.42 -8.88 -11.83
CA LEU A 108 1.95 -9.97 -12.69
C LEU A 108 0.57 -10.47 -12.29
N ASP A 109 0.32 -10.66 -10.99
CA ASP A 109 -0.98 -11.11 -10.48
C ASP A 109 -2.12 -10.15 -10.88
N TYR A 110 -1.89 -8.85 -10.72
CA TYR A 110 -2.84 -7.81 -11.15
C TYR A 110 -3.08 -7.83 -12.67
N LEU A 111 -2.00 -7.87 -13.47
CA LEU A 111 -2.10 -7.85 -14.92
C LEU A 111 -2.78 -9.10 -15.49
N ARG A 112 -2.61 -10.25 -14.85
CA ARG A 112 -3.25 -11.51 -15.24
C ARG A 112 -4.77 -11.50 -15.21
N GLY A 113 -5.39 -10.57 -14.47
CA GLY A 113 -6.84 -10.32 -14.48
C GLY A 113 -7.32 -9.44 -15.63
N SER A 114 -6.40 -8.93 -16.47
CA SER A 114 -6.71 -8.05 -17.60
C SER A 114 -6.87 -8.82 -18.92
N ASP A 115 -7.45 -8.17 -19.93
CA ASP A 115 -7.62 -8.76 -21.25
C ASP A 115 -6.26 -9.12 -21.92
N PRO A 116 -6.02 -10.39 -22.32
CA PRO A 116 -4.74 -10.81 -22.89
C PRO A 116 -4.37 -10.13 -24.21
N GLN A 117 -5.36 -9.72 -25.02
CA GLN A 117 -5.10 -9.04 -26.30
C GLN A 117 -4.62 -7.61 -26.06
N LEU A 118 -5.22 -6.91 -25.09
CA LEU A 118 -4.75 -5.61 -24.64
C LEU A 118 -3.31 -5.67 -24.11
N LEU A 119 -3.00 -6.66 -23.27
CA LEU A 119 -1.65 -6.85 -22.73
C LEU A 119 -0.61 -7.07 -23.85
N ARG A 120 -0.94 -7.85 -24.89
CA ARG A 120 -0.05 -8.03 -26.05
C ARG A 120 0.20 -6.75 -26.83
N ARG A 121 -0.82 -5.90 -27.00
CA ARG A 121 -0.65 -4.59 -27.64
C ARG A 121 0.23 -3.67 -26.80
N LEU A 122 0.03 -3.64 -25.48
CA LEU A 122 0.86 -2.86 -24.57
C LEU A 122 2.31 -3.36 -24.55
N ALA A 123 2.54 -4.68 -24.65
CA ALA A 123 3.88 -5.24 -24.78
C ALA A 123 4.61 -4.73 -26.04
N GLN A 124 3.91 -4.68 -27.18
CA GLN A 124 4.45 -4.16 -28.44
C GLN A 124 4.80 -2.67 -28.33
N VAL A 125 3.91 -1.86 -27.76
CA VAL A 125 4.14 -0.42 -27.55
C VAL A 125 5.33 -0.19 -26.62
N ALA A 126 5.41 -0.91 -25.50
CA ALA A 126 6.54 -0.81 -24.57
C ALA A 126 7.87 -1.22 -25.22
N GLY A 127 7.86 -2.28 -26.04
CA GLY A 127 9.03 -2.73 -26.79
C GLY A 127 9.50 -1.71 -27.84
N GLN A 128 8.57 -1.05 -28.53
CA GLN A 128 8.86 0.04 -29.46
C GLN A 128 9.41 1.29 -28.76
N GLY A 129 8.94 1.56 -27.54
CA GLY A 129 9.42 2.65 -26.69
C GLY A 129 10.76 2.39 -25.98
N GLY A 130 11.35 1.20 -26.15
CA GLY A 130 12.63 0.82 -25.55
C GLY A 130 12.56 0.23 -24.14
N ASP A 131 11.37 0.10 -23.55
CA ASP A 131 11.19 -0.47 -22.21
C ASP A 131 10.97 -1.99 -22.27
N GLN A 132 12.07 -2.72 -22.49
CA GLN A 132 12.07 -4.18 -22.67
C GLN A 132 11.59 -4.91 -21.41
N ALA A 133 11.86 -4.37 -20.21
CA ALA A 133 11.44 -4.98 -18.95
C ALA A 133 9.91 -4.95 -18.80
N LEU A 134 9.28 -3.82 -19.16
CA LEU A 134 7.84 -3.67 -19.16
C LEU A 134 7.16 -4.51 -20.26
N ALA A 135 7.77 -4.56 -21.46
CA ALA A 135 7.28 -5.42 -22.55
C ALA A 135 7.25 -6.91 -22.14
N GLN A 136 8.28 -7.38 -21.45
CA GLN A 136 8.34 -8.74 -20.92
C GLN A 136 7.29 -8.99 -19.83
N LEU A 137 7.02 -8.01 -18.97
CA LEU A 137 6.00 -8.12 -17.92
C LEU A 137 4.60 -8.32 -18.53
N PHE A 138 4.24 -7.52 -19.54
CA PHE A 138 2.95 -7.65 -20.23
C PHE A 138 2.83 -8.97 -21.01
N THR A 139 3.91 -9.40 -21.67
CA THR A 139 3.95 -10.67 -22.40
C THR A 139 3.74 -11.86 -21.46
N GLU A 140 4.42 -11.85 -20.30
CA GLU A 140 4.32 -12.91 -19.29
C GLU A 140 2.94 -12.98 -18.63
N ALA A 141 2.29 -11.83 -18.39
CA ALA A 141 0.93 -11.79 -17.89
C ALA A 141 -0.10 -12.31 -18.92
N ALA A 142 0.11 -12.04 -20.21
CA ALA A 142 -0.76 -12.50 -21.29
C ALA A 142 -0.65 -14.01 -21.57
N ASP A 143 0.53 -14.60 -21.36
CA ASP A 143 0.79 -16.02 -21.63
C ASP A 143 0.23 -16.95 -20.55
N ARG A 144 0.16 -16.45 -19.31
CA ARG A 144 -0.42 -17.16 -18.16
C ARG A 144 -1.56 -16.36 -17.56
N PRO A 145 -2.73 -16.26 -18.21
CA PRO A 145 -3.88 -15.58 -17.63
C PRO A 145 -4.19 -16.18 -16.27
N GLY A 146 -4.54 -15.33 -15.31
CA GLY A 146 -4.90 -15.77 -13.97
C GLY A 146 -6.08 -16.72 -14.06
N THR A 147 -6.12 -17.76 -13.22
CA THR A 147 -7.30 -18.60 -13.10
C THR A 147 -8.46 -17.70 -12.67
N THR A 148 -9.29 -17.28 -13.62
CA THR A 148 -10.63 -16.81 -13.33
C THR A 148 -11.31 -17.99 -12.63
N PRO A 149 -11.71 -17.91 -11.34
CA PRO A 149 -12.62 -18.90 -10.82
C PRO A 149 -13.84 -18.91 -11.76
N PRO A 150 -14.33 -20.09 -12.19
CA PRO A 150 -15.47 -20.14 -13.11
C PRO A 150 -16.62 -19.31 -12.52
N PRO A 151 -17.41 -18.62 -13.34
CA PRO A 151 -18.61 -17.95 -12.84
C PRO A 151 -19.40 -18.99 -12.07
N ALA A 152 -19.74 -18.69 -10.80
CA ALA A 152 -20.58 -19.55 -9.99
C ALA A 152 -21.85 -19.82 -10.80
N ALA A 153 -21.93 -21.02 -11.37
CA ALA A 153 -23.07 -21.47 -12.12
C ALA A 153 -24.29 -21.27 -11.23
N ALA A 154 -25.25 -20.50 -11.74
CA ALA A 154 -26.55 -20.31 -11.14
C ALA A 154 -27.13 -21.69 -10.81
N ARG A 155 -27.12 -22.03 -9.52
CA ARG A 155 -27.98 -23.09 -8.98
C ARG A 155 -29.36 -22.47 -8.76
N ALA A 156 -30.14 -22.51 -9.82
CA ALA A 156 -31.60 -22.46 -9.83
C ALA A 156 -31.96 -23.30 -11.06
N GLY A 157 -32.35 -24.57 -10.94
CA GLY A 157 -33.44 -25.06 -10.13
C GLY A 157 -34.50 -25.50 -11.11
N GLU A 158 -34.52 -26.80 -11.43
CA GLU A 158 -35.64 -27.61 -11.93
C GLU A 158 -35.22 -29.09 -11.91
#